data_AF-A0A550C2J6-F1
#
_entry.id   AF-A0A550C2J6-F1
#
_cell.length_a   1.000
_cell.length_b   1.000
_cell.length_c   1.000
_cell.angle_alpha   90.00
_cell.angle_beta   90.00
_cell.angle_gamma   90.00
#
_symmetry.space_group_name_H-M   'P 1'
#
loop_
_entity.id
_entity.type
_entity.pdbx_description
1 polymer ?
#
loop_
_entity_poly.entity_id
_entity_poly.type
_entity_poly.pdbx_seq_one_letter_code
_entity_poly.pdbx_strand_id
1 'polypeptide(L)'
;MKFSSIIAFPLAALAAVSSVVGTATPTKKGVDIIKARQFNPRGLVDICAALDVDLDIKLGQKDVIVGRLDVCLCLEALPNFLEAHVVAAAAVKLVGADVVSAKINALLNAAHNKKSCTYPQHYKAICSSDDPCGWDCTDGFTAYPATKPTQCICPTGKTVCNGKCGDFSHGCASPVPKSGKRTLNRLEY
;
A
#
# COMPACT_ATOMS: atom_id res chain seq x y z
N MET A 1 -17.41 -53.95 3.90
CA MET A 1 -16.01 -54.43 3.84
C MET A 1 -15.13 -53.31 4.36
N LYS A 2 -14.43 -53.56 5.47
CA LYS A 2 -13.55 -52.62 6.18
C LYS A 2 -12.15 -52.71 5.60
N PHE A 3 -11.54 -51.58 5.24
CA PHE A 3 -10.09 -51.50 5.08
C PHE A 3 -9.56 -50.33 5.92
N SER A 4 -8.97 -50.69 7.06
CA SER A 4 -8.10 -49.83 7.85
C SER A 4 -6.75 -49.74 7.16
N SER A 5 -6.24 -48.53 6.93
CA SER A 5 -4.82 -48.29 6.67
C SER A 5 -4.31 -47.26 7.67
N ILE A 6 -3.55 -47.77 8.63
CA ILE A 6 -2.79 -47.00 9.62
C ILE A 6 -1.42 -46.76 8.98
N ILE A 7 -1.04 -45.50 8.76
CA ILE A 7 0.32 -45.12 8.40
C ILE A 7 0.94 -44.44 9.62
N ALA A 8 1.88 -45.15 10.24
CA ALA A 8 2.76 -44.63 11.28
C ALA A 8 3.84 -43.77 10.63
N PHE A 9 3.98 -42.52 11.07
CA PHE A 9 5.12 -41.67 10.73
C PHE A 9 6.12 -41.66 11.91
N PRO A 10 7.42 -41.87 11.65
CA PRO A 10 8.43 -41.93 12.70
C PRO A 10 8.78 -40.53 13.22
N LEU A 11 8.96 -40.44 14.54
CA LEU A 11 9.66 -39.34 15.21
C LEU A 11 11.10 -39.25 14.66
N ALA A 12 11.46 -38.11 14.08
CA ALA A 12 12.84 -37.70 13.91
C ALA A 12 13.11 -36.53 14.87
N ALA A 13 13.84 -36.84 15.94
CA ALA A 13 14.48 -35.85 16.81
C ALA A 13 15.66 -35.23 16.06
N LEU A 14 15.68 -33.90 15.93
CA LEU A 14 16.84 -33.17 15.43
C LEU A 14 17.32 -32.21 16.53
N ALA A 15 18.56 -32.47 16.94
CA ALA A 15 19.27 -31.84 18.02
C ALA A 15 19.56 -30.35 17.74
N ALA A 16 19.53 -29.58 18.82
CA ALA A 16 20.07 -28.23 18.87
C ALA A 16 21.60 -28.25 18.68
N VAL A 17 22.10 -27.40 17.80
CA VAL A 17 23.50 -26.96 17.77
C VAL A 17 23.51 -25.45 17.71
N SER A 18 23.90 -24.83 18.83
CA SER A 18 24.26 -23.43 18.91
C SER A 18 25.69 -23.27 18.39
N SER A 19 25.85 -22.56 17.29
CA SER A 19 27.14 -22.01 16.86
C SER A 19 26.99 -20.51 16.67
N VAL A 20 27.33 -19.78 17.72
CA VAL A 20 27.52 -18.33 17.69
C VAL A 20 28.87 -18.07 17.02
N VAL A 21 28.87 -17.93 15.70
CA VAL A 21 30.01 -17.35 14.98
C VAL A 21 29.72 -15.87 14.82
N GLY A 22 30.33 -15.07 15.69
CA GLY A 22 30.38 -13.62 15.55
C GLY A 22 31.19 -13.24 14.32
N THR A 23 30.50 -13.04 13.19
CA THR A 23 31.08 -12.35 12.03
C THR A 23 31.08 -10.86 12.32
N ALA A 24 32.28 -10.32 12.53
CA ALA A 24 32.53 -8.89 12.54
C ALA A 24 32.16 -8.32 11.16
N THR A 25 30.96 -7.75 11.05
CA THR A 25 30.57 -6.97 9.87
C THR A 25 31.38 -5.67 9.85
N PRO A 26 32.05 -5.33 8.73
CA PRO A 26 32.71 -4.04 8.59
C PRO A 26 31.67 -2.93 8.69
N THR A 27 31.88 -2.01 9.61
CA THR A 27 31.13 -0.76 9.74
C THR A 27 31.33 0.09 8.49
N LYS A 28 30.56 -0.16 7.44
CA LYS A 28 30.29 0.84 6.40
C LYS A 28 29.14 1.73 6.88
N LYS A 29 29.48 2.67 7.75
CA LYS A 29 28.67 3.87 8.01
C LYS A 29 28.73 4.75 6.75
N GLY A 30 27.88 4.39 5.81
CA GLY A 30 27.61 5.12 4.59
C GLY A 30 26.27 4.61 4.11
N VAL A 31 25.22 4.80 4.94
CA VAL A 31 23.85 4.77 4.45
C VAL A 31 23.85 5.76 3.30
N ASP A 32 23.69 5.25 2.10
CA ASP A 32 23.76 6.01 0.87
C ASP A 32 22.57 6.98 0.88
N ILE A 33 22.80 8.18 1.45
CA ILE A 33 21.77 9.22 1.64
C ILE A 33 21.19 9.63 0.28
N ILE A 34 21.92 9.39 -0.80
CA ILE A 34 21.45 9.58 -2.18
C ILE A 34 20.39 8.54 -2.55
N LYS A 35 20.53 7.28 -2.11
CA LYS A 35 19.57 6.19 -2.38
C LYS A 35 18.26 6.35 -1.59
N ALA A 36 18.32 6.94 -0.39
CA ALA A 36 17.13 7.34 0.37
C ALA A 36 16.39 8.55 -0.26
N ARG A 37 17.08 9.36 -1.09
CA ARG A 37 16.49 10.48 -1.83
C ARG A 37 15.93 10.09 -3.19
N GLN A 38 16.19 8.88 -3.66
CA GLN A 38 15.56 8.31 -4.85
C GLN A 38 14.27 7.57 -4.49
N PHE A 39 13.42 8.18 -3.64
CA PHE A 39 11.98 7.90 -3.71
C PHE A 39 11.52 8.47 -5.05
N ASN A 40 11.75 7.70 -6.11
CA ASN A 40 11.07 7.87 -7.36
C ASN A 40 9.69 7.25 -7.10
N PRO A 41 8.62 8.03 -6.91
CA PRO A 41 7.26 7.51 -6.91
C PRO A 41 6.98 7.04 -8.34
N ARG A 42 7.59 5.92 -8.74
CA ARG A 42 7.05 5.10 -9.81
C ARG A 42 5.63 4.83 -9.33
N GLY A 43 4.64 5.34 -10.08
CA GLY A 43 3.24 5.33 -9.67
C GLY A 43 2.92 4.00 -9.03
N LEU A 44 2.46 4.05 -7.78
CA LEU A 44 2.19 2.84 -7.01
C LEU A 44 1.17 2.05 -7.82
N VAL A 45 1.59 0.89 -8.32
CA VAL A 45 0.72 0.00 -9.05
C VAL A 45 -0.07 -0.78 -8.01
N ASP A 46 -1.37 -0.59 -7.99
CA ASP A 46 -2.27 -1.31 -7.09
C ASP A 46 -3.16 -2.27 -7.88
N ILE A 47 -3.58 -3.37 -7.25
CA ILE A 47 -4.53 -4.32 -7.82
C ILE A 47 -5.87 -4.08 -7.15
N CYS A 48 -6.85 -3.64 -7.93
CA CYS A 48 -8.20 -3.37 -7.45
C CYS A 48 -9.22 -4.27 -8.14
N ALA A 49 -10.25 -4.69 -7.41
CA ALA A 49 -11.37 -5.42 -7.96
C ALA A 49 -12.64 -5.17 -7.13
N ALA A 50 -13.81 -5.29 -7.77
CA ALA A 50 -15.06 -5.41 -7.04
C ALA A 50 -15.30 -6.88 -6.67
N LEU A 51 -15.36 -7.13 -5.37
CA LEU A 51 -15.61 -8.42 -4.78
C LEU A 51 -17.10 -8.52 -4.47
N ASP A 52 -17.75 -9.48 -5.11
CA ASP A 52 -19.10 -9.94 -4.77
C ASP A 52 -19.02 -11.45 -4.48
N VAL A 53 -18.53 -11.81 -3.28
CA VAL A 53 -18.21 -13.20 -2.90
C VAL A 53 -18.48 -13.44 -1.42
N ASP A 54 -18.75 -14.70 -1.06
CA ASP A 54 -18.80 -15.10 0.35
C ASP A 54 -17.38 -15.25 0.91
N LEU A 55 -17.12 -14.63 2.06
CA LEU A 55 -15.88 -14.82 2.81
C LEU A 55 -15.96 -16.10 3.63
N ASP A 56 -15.47 -17.19 3.05
CA ASP A 56 -15.28 -18.47 3.73
C ASP A 56 -13.91 -18.56 4.40
N ILE A 57 -13.90 -19.07 5.64
CA ILE A 57 -12.70 -19.27 6.44
C ILE A 57 -12.65 -20.73 6.91
N LYS A 58 -11.46 -21.32 6.85
CA LYS A 58 -11.19 -22.69 7.31
C LYS A 58 -10.95 -22.73 8.81
N LEU A 59 -11.83 -23.41 9.55
CA LEU A 59 -11.66 -23.72 10.97
C LEU A 59 -11.48 -25.23 11.13
N GLY A 60 -10.22 -25.67 11.09
CA GLY A 60 -9.88 -27.10 11.07
C GLY A 60 -10.26 -27.75 9.72
N GLN A 61 -11.23 -28.66 9.74
CA GLN A 61 -11.72 -29.38 8.54
C GLN A 61 -13.03 -28.82 7.97
N LYS A 62 -13.59 -27.77 8.57
CA LYS A 62 -14.86 -27.19 8.13
C LYS A 62 -14.65 -25.78 7.60
N ASP A 63 -15.30 -25.49 6.48
CA ASP A 63 -15.42 -24.14 5.92
C ASP A 63 -16.61 -23.44 6.60
N VAL A 64 -16.36 -22.25 7.16
CA VAL A 64 -17.39 -21.41 7.79
C VAL A 64 -17.50 -20.12 6.99
N ILE A 65 -18.71 -19.82 6.53
CA ILE A 65 -19.02 -18.55 5.86
C ILE A 65 -19.21 -17.48 6.94
N VAL A 66 -18.32 -16.49 6.97
CA VAL A 66 -18.40 -15.38 7.92
C VAL A 66 -19.42 -14.35 7.46
N GLY A 67 -19.53 -14.14 6.15
CA GLY A 67 -20.49 -13.25 5.52
C GLY A 67 -20.12 -12.95 4.07
N ARG A 68 -21.01 -12.23 3.36
CA ARG A 68 -20.78 -11.79 1.99
C ARG A 68 -19.98 -10.50 1.95
N LEU A 69 -19.00 -10.43 1.07
CA LEU A 69 -18.30 -9.22 0.68
C LEU A 69 -18.94 -8.70 -0.60
N ASP A 70 -19.50 -7.51 -0.54
CA ASP A 70 -19.99 -6.74 -1.70
C ASP A 70 -19.33 -5.36 -1.64
N VAL A 71 -18.09 -5.30 -2.10
CA VAL A 71 -17.23 -4.11 -1.95
C VAL A 71 -16.18 -4.04 -3.05
N CYS A 72 -15.84 -2.83 -3.47
CA CYS A 72 -14.66 -2.60 -4.29
C CYS A 72 -13.45 -2.33 -3.40
N LEU A 73 -12.40 -3.14 -3.56
CA LEU A 73 -11.21 -3.09 -2.72
C LEU A 73 -9.94 -3.14 -3.57
N CYS A 74 -8.92 -2.42 -3.10
CA CYS A 74 -7.56 -2.45 -3.62
C CYS A 74 -6.59 -3.02 -2.57
N LEU A 75 -5.44 -3.55 -2.99
CA LEU A 75 -4.48 -4.16 -2.06
C LEU A 75 -3.91 -3.15 -1.07
N GLU A 76 -3.70 -1.90 -1.46
CA GLU A 76 -3.17 -0.88 -0.54
C GLU A 76 -4.14 -0.56 0.61
N ALA A 77 -5.44 -0.65 0.34
CA ALA A 77 -6.50 -0.34 1.31
C ALA A 77 -6.81 -1.52 2.25
N LEU A 78 -6.22 -2.69 2.00
CA LEU A 78 -6.53 -3.92 2.70
C LEU A 78 -6.30 -3.84 4.22
N PRO A 79 -5.19 -3.26 4.75
CA PRO A 79 -5.01 -3.14 6.20
C PRO A 79 -6.14 -2.37 6.88
N ASN A 80 -6.53 -1.23 6.31
CA ASN A 80 -7.63 -0.40 6.83
C ASN A 80 -8.98 -1.13 6.71
N PHE A 81 -9.18 -1.90 5.62
CA PHE A 81 -10.40 -2.66 5.40
C PHE A 81 -10.60 -3.76 6.45
N LEU A 82 -9.54 -4.46 6.86
CA LEU A 82 -9.60 -5.50 7.90
C LEU A 82 -10.08 -4.97 9.25
N GLU A 83 -9.84 -3.69 9.54
CA GLU A 83 -10.26 -3.03 10.77
C GLU A 83 -11.66 -2.43 10.66
N ALA A 84 -11.96 -1.79 9.52
CA ALA A 84 -13.19 -1.01 9.34
C ALA A 84 -14.40 -1.85 8.90
N HIS A 85 -14.20 -2.92 8.13
CA HIS A 85 -15.30 -3.70 7.57
C HIS A 85 -15.79 -4.78 8.53
N VAL A 86 -17.08 -4.77 8.87
CA VAL A 86 -17.66 -5.63 9.92
C VAL A 86 -17.43 -7.13 9.69
N VAL A 87 -17.57 -7.61 8.44
CA VAL A 87 -17.38 -9.03 8.10
C VAL A 87 -15.89 -9.41 8.17
N ALA A 88 -15.02 -8.52 7.71
CA ALA A 88 -13.58 -8.77 7.71
C ALA A 88 -13.03 -8.75 9.14
N ALA A 89 -13.41 -7.74 9.94
CA ALA A 89 -13.06 -7.64 11.35
C ALA A 89 -13.57 -8.85 12.17
N ALA A 90 -14.77 -9.36 11.87
CA ALA A 90 -15.27 -10.59 12.47
C ALA A 90 -14.40 -11.81 12.09
N ALA A 91 -14.04 -11.96 10.82
CA ALA A 91 -13.12 -13.02 10.38
C ALA A 91 -11.75 -12.91 11.06
N VAL A 92 -11.22 -11.69 11.22
CA VAL A 92 -9.93 -11.43 11.89
C VAL A 92 -9.98 -11.89 13.35
N LYS A 93 -11.09 -11.68 14.06
CA LYS A 93 -11.26 -12.18 15.43
C LYS A 93 -11.29 -13.70 15.52
N LEU A 94 -11.63 -14.42 14.45
CA LEU A 94 -11.70 -15.88 14.42
C LEU A 94 -10.37 -16.55 14.08
N VAL A 95 -9.62 -16.02 13.09
CA VAL A 95 -8.41 -16.68 12.56
C VAL A 95 -7.16 -15.80 12.48
N GLY A 96 -7.26 -14.53 12.88
CA GLY A 96 -6.15 -13.57 12.82
C GLY A 96 -6.08 -12.80 11.51
N ALA A 97 -5.43 -11.63 11.55
CA ALA A 97 -5.35 -10.69 10.42
C ALA A 97 -4.59 -11.25 9.23
N ASP A 98 -3.51 -12.01 9.46
CA ASP A 98 -2.67 -12.56 8.40
C ASP A 98 -3.43 -13.55 7.51
N VAL A 99 -4.25 -14.41 8.11
CA VAL A 99 -5.04 -15.42 7.39
C VAL A 99 -6.13 -14.76 6.55
N VAL A 100 -6.85 -13.79 7.12
CA VAL A 100 -7.90 -13.04 6.40
C VAL A 100 -7.28 -12.19 5.29
N SER A 101 -6.15 -11.54 5.57
CA SER A 101 -5.40 -10.76 4.59
C SER A 101 -4.99 -11.61 3.39
N ALA A 102 -4.38 -12.78 3.64
CA ALA A 102 -3.98 -13.71 2.59
C ALA A 102 -5.19 -14.20 1.77
N LYS A 103 -6.32 -14.50 2.42
CA LYS A 103 -7.55 -14.93 1.75
C LYS A 103 -8.14 -13.83 0.87
N ILE A 104 -8.27 -12.60 1.37
CA ILE A 104 -8.81 -11.47 0.60
C ILE A 104 -7.87 -11.11 -0.56
N ASN A 105 -6.54 -11.12 -0.33
CA ASN A 105 -5.55 -10.92 -1.38
C ASN A 105 -5.68 -11.99 -2.48
N ALA A 106 -5.88 -13.26 -2.11
CA ALA A 106 -6.14 -14.32 -3.08
C ALA A 106 -7.45 -14.10 -3.86
N LEU A 107 -8.52 -13.63 -3.21
CA LEU A 107 -9.79 -13.29 -3.87
C LEU A 107 -9.61 -12.13 -4.87
N LEU A 108 -8.91 -11.06 -4.49
CA LEU A 108 -8.60 -9.94 -5.38
C LEU A 108 -7.80 -10.38 -6.61
N ASN A 109 -6.79 -11.23 -6.42
CA ASN A 109 -5.99 -11.77 -7.52
C ASN A 109 -6.75 -12.78 -8.38
N ALA A 110 -7.76 -13.46 -7.85
CA ALA A 110 -8.59 -14.39 -8.60
C ALA A 110 -9.78 -13.73 -9.30
N ALA A 111 -10.16 -12.50 -8.89
CA ALA A 111 -11.30 -11.80 -9.44
C ALA A 111 -11.16 -11.57 -10.96
N HIS A 112 -12.27 -11.77 -11.68
CA HIS A 112 -12.32 -11.68 -13.15
C HIS A 112 -12.30 -10.23 -13.64
N ASN A 113 -12.81 -9.31 -12.82
CA ASN A 113 -12.85 -7.86 -13.03
C ASN A 113 -11.65 -7.13 -12.41
N LYS A 114 -10.60 -7.85 -11.98
CA LYS A 114 -9.42 -7.20 -11.41
C LYS A 114 -8.72 -6.32 -12.44
N LYS A 115 -8.22 -5.17 -11.99
CA LYS A 115 -7.42 -4.25 -12.79
C LYS A 115 -6.14 -3.89 -12.05
N SER A 116 -5.06 -3.73 -12.82
CA SER A 116 -3.81 -3.14 -12.36
C SER A 116 -3.90 -1.63 -12.54
N CYS A 117 -4.08 -0.91 -11.45
CA CYS A 117 -4.33 0.51 -11.42
C CYS A 117 -3.01 1.25 -11.25
N THR A 118 -2.77 2.21 -12.14
CA THR A 118 -1.66 3.17 -12.00
C THR A 118 -2.28 4.54 -11.80
N TYR A 119 -1.98 5.14 -10.66
CA TYR A 119 -2.56 6.42 -10.29
C TYR A 119 -1.59 7.58 -10.52
N PRO A 120 -2.11 8.76 -10.90
CA PRO A 120 -1.27 9.95 -11.03
C PRO A 120 -0.85 10.50 -9.66
N GLN A 121 -0.07 11.57 -9.62
CA GLN A 121 0.16 12.29 -8.36
C GLN A 121 -1.06 13.12 -7.97
N HIS A 122 -1.18 13.48 -6.69
CA HIS A 122 -2.29 14.31 -6.16
C HIS A 122 -3.66 13.72 -6.47
N TYR A 123 -3.83 12.44 -6.16
CA TYR A 123 -5.06 11.70 -6.40
C TYR A 123 -5.61 11.12 -5.10
N LYS A 124 -6.89 10.74 -5.16
CA LYS A 124 -7.53 9.83 -4.22
C LYS A 124 -8.14 8.68 -5.03
N ALA A 125 -7.77 7.45 -4.71
CA ALA A 125 -8.38 6.27 -5.31
C ALA A 125 -9.87 6.20 -4.97
N ILE A 126 -10.68 5.84 -5.96
CA ILE A 126 -12.11 5.61 -5.85
C ILE A 126 -12.39 4.26 -6.53
N CYS A 127 -12.55 3.23 -5.72
CA CYS A 127 -12.89 1.91 -6.22
C CYS A 127 -14.41 1.80 -6.36
N SER A 128 -14.90 1.43 -7.53
CA SER A 128 -16.31 1.11 -7.79
C SER A 128 -16.45 -0.20 -8.58
N SER A 129 -17.66 -0.77 -8.61
CA SER A 129 -17.95 -1.98 -9.41
C SER A 129 -17.66 -1.79 -10.89
N ASP A 130 -17.96 -0.60 -11.42
CA ASP A 130 -17.86 -0.29 -12.85
C ASP A 130 -16.43 0.14 -13.21
N ASP A 131 -15.77 0.85 -12.30
CA ASP A 131 -14.37 1.22 -12.44
C ASP A 131 -13.57 1.00 -11.15
N PRO A 132 -12.89 -0.16 -11.04
CA PRO A 132 -12.00 -0.45 -9.92
C PRO A 132 -10.77 0.47 -9.83
N CYS A 133 -10.41 1.14 -10.92
CA CYS A 133 -9.27 2.07 -10.97
C CYS A 133 -9.71 3.54 -11.03
N GLY A 134 -10.94 3.84 -10.59
CA GLY A 134 -11.40 5.22 -10.53
C GLY A 134 -10.52 6.04 -9.60
N TRP A 135 -10.38 7.33 -9.89
CA TRP A 135 -9.66 8.27 -9.04
C TRP A 135 -10.16 9.68 -9.26
N ASP A 136 -10.01 10.51 -8.24
CA ASP A 136 -10.25 11.95 -8.30
C ASP A 136 -8.97 12.72 -7.94
N CYS A 137 -8.81 13.90 -8.52
CA CYS A 137 -7.73 14.80 -8.13
C CYS A 137 -7.98 15.43 -6.77
N THR A 138 -6.93 15.53 -5.97
CA THR A 138 -6.93 16.19 -4.66
C THR A 138 -6.14 17.48 -4.70
N ASP A 139 -6.10 18.20 -3.57
CA ASP A 139 -5.18 19.31 -3.36
C ASP A 139 -5.30 20.48 -4.35
N GLY A 140 -6.49 20.66 -4.93
CA GLY A 140 -6.77 21.73 -5.91
C GLY A 140 -6.29 21.44 -7.33
N PHE A 141 -5.78 20.22 -7.59
CA PHE A 141 -5.46 19.77 -8.94
C PHE A 141 -6.73 19.38 -9.70
N THR A 142 -6.63 19.35 -11.03
CA THR A 142 -7.73 19.01 -11.92
C THR A 142 -7.34 17.91 -12.89
N ALA A 143 -8.29 17.04 -13.20
CA ALA A 143 -8.10 15.90 -14.09
C ALA A 143 -7.82 16.38 -15.54
N TYR A 144 -6.82 15.79 -16.18
CA TYR A 144 -6.43 16.11 -17.55
C TYR A 144 -5.95 14.85 -18.29
N PRO A 145 -6.26 14.71 -19.60
CA PRO A 145 -7.20 15.54 -20.37
C PRO A 145 -8.65 15.41 -19.86
N ALA A 146 -9.54 16.34 -20.24
CA ALA A 146 -10.93 16.35 -19.76
C ALA A 146 -11.69 15.06 -20.12
N THR A 147 -11.32 14.41 -21.22
CA THR A 147 -11.86 13.11 -21.64
C THR A 147 -10.80 12.04 -21.41
N LYS A 148 -11.12 11.01 -20.61
CA LYS A 148 -10.19 9.94 -20.20
C LYS A 148 -8.93 10.53 -19.54
N PRO A 149 -9.09 11.12 -18.34
CA PRO A 149 -7.98 11.75 -17.66
C PRO A 149 -6.92 10.71 -17.31
N THR A 150 -5.65 11.12 -17.42
CA THR A 150 -4.49 10.28 -17.10
C THR A 150 -3.62 10.90 -16.02
N GLN A 151 -3.85 12.18 -15.70
CA GLN A 151 -3.07 12.92 -14.73
C GLN A 151 -3.88 14.01 -14.03
N CYS A 152 -3.40 14.41 -12.87
CA CYS A 152 -3.85 15.60 -12.16
C CYS A 152 -2.86 16.73 -12.41
N ILE A 153 -3.33 17.83 -13.00
CA ILE A 153 -2.51 19.01 -13.28
C ILE A 153 -3.00 20.20 -12.48
N CYS A 154 -2.08 21.12 -12.20
CA CYS A 154 -2.45 22.42 -11.66
C CYS A 154 -2.88 23.32 -12.84
N PRO A 155 -4.14 23.83 -12.86
CA PRO A 155 -4.61 24.65 -13.97
C PRO A 155 -3.74 25.87 -14.26
N THR A 156 -3.72 26.31 -15.51
CA THR A 156 -3.04 27.53 -15.93
C THR A 156 -3.50 28.72 -15.09
N GLY A 157 -2.55 29.53 -14.62
CA GLY A 157 -2.81 30.69 -13.76
C GLY A 157 -2.81 30.36 -12.26
N LYS A 158 -2.79 29.08 -11.88
CA LYS A 158 -2.53 28.63 -10.51
C LYS A 158 -1.06 28.28 -10.32
N THR A 159 -0.62 28.22 -9.08
CA THR A 159 0.75 27.80 -8.71
C THR A 159 0.66 26.59 -7.78
N VAL A 160 1.64 25.69 -7.83
CA VAL A 160 1.77 24.61 -6.83
C VAL A 160 2.63 25.11 -5.68
N CYS A 161 2.10 25.09 -4.46
CA CYS A 161 2.79 25.44 -3.24
C CYS A 161 2.58 24.38 -2.17
N ASN A 162 3.66 23.84 -1.60
CA ASN A 162 3.64 22.83 -0.54
C ASN A 162 2.71 21.64 -0.87
N GLY A 163 2.73 21.17 -2.13
CA GLY A 163 1.92 20.04 -2.60
C GLY A 163 0.45 20.38 -2.90
N LYS A 164 0.05 21.65 -2.84
CA LYS A 164 -1.31 22.11 -3.17
C LYS A 164 -1.30 23.06 -4.35
N CYS A 165 -2.25 22.92 -5.27
CA CYS A 165 -2.48 23.83 -6.37
C CYS A 165 -3.51 24.90 -5.97
N GLY A 166 -3.21 26.17 -6.24
CA GLY A 166 -4.13 27.27 -5.93
C GLY A 166 -3.57 28.65 -6.27
N ASP A 167 -4.28 29.70 -5.86
CA ASP A 167 -3.80 31.08 -5.93
C ASP A 167 -3.06 31.44 -4.64
N PHE A 168 -1.83 31.93 -4.78
CA PHE A 168 -1.00 32.34 -3.66
C PHE A 168 -0.58 33.81 -3.85
N SER A 169 -1.48 34.74 -3.50
CA SER A 169 -1.30 36.19 -3.70
C SER A 169 -0.03 36.76 -3.03
N HIS A 170 0.38 36.16 -1.92
CA HIS A 170 1.59 36.56 -1.18
C HIS A 170 2.80 35.67 -1.50
N GLY A 171 2.72 34.88 -2.57
CA GLY A 171 3.73 33.89 -2.94
C GLY A 171 3.65 32.61 -2.11
N CYS A 172 4.43 31.60 -2.53
CA CYS A 172 4.57 30.35 -1.79
C CYS A 172 5.64 30.51 -0.71
N ALA A 173 5.24 30.44 0.57
CA ALA A 173 6.19 30.37 1.67
C ALA A 173 6.93 29.01 1.57
N SER A 174 8.10 29.01 0.96
CA SER A 174 8.95 27.82 0.91
C SER A 174 9.62 27.62 2.26
N PRO A 175 9.60 26.40 2.83
CA PRO A 175 10.35 26.08 4.05
C PRO A 175 11.87 26.02 3.82
N VAL A 176 12.36 26.24 2.60
CA VAL A 176 13.81 26.29 2.34
C VAL A 176 14.39 27.51 3.06
N PRO A 177 15.29 27.34 4.04
CA PRO A 177 15.99 28.45 4.65
C PRO A 177 16.72 29.20 3.54
N LYS A 178 16.41 30.50 3.35
CA LYS A 178 17.28 31.36 2.56
C LYS A 178 18.65 31.27 3.23
N SER A 179 19.68 30.80 2.50
CA SER A 179 21.02 30.79 3.07
C SER A 179 21.34 32.24 3.43
N GLY A 180 21.43 32.51 4.74
CA GLY A 180 21.91 33.80 5.20
C GLY A 180 23.28 33.98 4.57
N LYS A 181 23.49 35.05 3.80
CA LYS A 181 24.82 35.41 3.32
C LYS A 181 25.73 35.43 4.54
N ARG A 182 26.61 34.44 4.68
CA ARG A 182 27.70 34.51 5.66
C ARG A 182 28.54 35.70 5.20
N THR A 183 28.42 36.82 5.89
CA THR A 183 29.34 37.94 5.76
C THR A 183 30.71 37.39 6.16
N LEU A 184 31.54 37.07 5.17
CA LEU A 184 32.96 36.79 5.40
C LEU A 184 33.56 38.11 5.85
N ASN A 185 33.68 38.30 7.16
CA ASN A 185 34.51 39.35 7.72
C ASN A 185 35.94 39.05 7.24
N ARG A 186 36.39 39.84 6.27
CA ARG A 186 37.77 39.91 5.80
C ARG A 186 38.61 40.39 6.99
N LEU A 187 39.35 39.47 7.62
CA LEU A 187 40.42 39.84 8.53
C LEU A 187 41.51 40.46 7.67
N GLU A 188 41.58 41.79 7.70
CA GLU A 188 42.72 42.55 7.18
C GLU A 188 43.86 42.38 8.19
N TYR A 189 44.97 41.83 7.70
CA TYR A 189 46.29 41.84 8.34
C TYR A 189 47.15 42.85 7.59
#